data_AF-G4TR56-F1
#
_entry.id   AF-G4TR56-F1
#
_cell.length_a   1.000
_cell.length_b   1.000
_cell.length_c   1.000
_cell.angle_alpha   90.00
_cell.angle_beta   90.00
_cell.angle_gamma   90.00
#
_symmetry.space_group_name_H-M   'P 1'
#
loop_
_entity.id
_entity.type
_entity.pdbx_description
1 polymer ?
#
loop_
_entity_poly.entity_id
_entity_poly.type
_entity_poly.pdbx_seq_one_letter_code
_entity_poly.pdbx_strand_id
1 'polypeptide(L)'
;MLAVIPFFLIAATSVVAAPFEKRGMQELVYQCNSGFSYTWDDGPHIHHHDINTAFNEAGGKTTFYLNGNNYGCIYSEDNVNAIRESYLAGHQIAHHTWR
;
A
#
# COMPACT_ATOMS: atom_id res chain seq x y z
N MET A 1 -35.93 49.01 -5.18
CA MET A 1 -35.09 48.24 -4.23
C MET A 1 -33.76 47.96 -4.90
N LEU A 2 -32.68 48.61 -4.45
CA LEU A 2 -31.32 48.35 -4.94
C LEU A 2 -30.76 47.14 -4.17
N ALA A 3 -30.45 46.05 -4.86
CA ALA A 3 -29.81 44.88 -4.26
C ALA A 3 -28.29 45.07 -4.23
N VAL A 4 -27.70 45.09 -3.04
CA VAL A 4 -26.24 45.13 -2.84
C VAL A 4 -25.74 43.68 -2.84
N ILE A 5 -24.95 43.31 -3.83
CA ILE A 5 -24.33 41.97 -3.91
C ILE A 5 -22.99 42.04 -3.18
N PRO A 6 -22.76 41.25 -2.10
CA PRO A 6 -21.49 41.26 -1.40
C PRO A 6 -20.43 40.53 -2.23
N PHE A 7 -19.36 41.23 -2.57
CA PHE A 7 -18.20 40.67 -3.25
C PHE A 7 -17.30 40.00 -2.20
N PHE A 8 -17.41 38.68 -2.03
CA PHE A 8 -16.49 37.91 -1.18
C PHE A 8 -15.17 37.69 -1.92
N LEU A 9 -14.09 38.36 -1.47
CA LEU A 9 -12.73 38.06 -1.90
C LEU A 9 -12.31 36.71 -1.32
N ILE A 10 -12.17 35.69 -2.18
CA ILE A 10 -11.56 34.41 -1.83
C ILE A 10 -10.03 34.61 -1.89
N ALA A 11 -9.37 34.66 -0.74
CA ALA A 11 -7.92 34.62 -0.67
C ALA A 11 -7.44 33.20 -1.01
N ALA A 12 -6.77 33.04 -2.15
CA ALA A 12 -6.14 31.77 -2.53
C ALA A 12 -4.87 31.56 -1.69
N THR A 13 -4.94 30.69 -0.69
CA THR A 13 -3.76 30.24 0.04
C THR A 13 -2.99 29.23 -0.81
N SER A 14 -1.75 29.55 -1.15
CA SER A 14 -0.85 28.64 -1.88
C SER A 14 -0.28 27.62 -0.89
N VAL A 15 -0.65 26.34 -1.02
CA VAL A 15 -0.01 25.27 -0.26
C VAL A 15 1.29 24.90 -0.98
N VAL A 16 2.44 25.20 -0.38
CA VAL A 16 3.74 24.74 -0.87
C VAL A 16 3.97 23.33 -0.32
N ALA A 17 4.20 22.36 -1.20
CA ALA A 17 4.55 21.00 -0.79
C ALA A 17 5.89 21.01 -0.04
N ALA A 18 5.95 20.28 1.09
CA ALA A 18 7.20 20.09 1.80
C ALA A 18 8.21 19.34 0.89
N PRO A 19 9.51 19.69 0.94
CA PRO A 19 10.53 18.99 0.18
C PRO A 19 10.58 17.51 0.58
N PHE A 20 10.76 16.63 -0.41
CA PHE A 20 10.91 15.20 -0.19
C PHE A 20 12.24 14.93 0.52
N GLU A 21 12.18 14.63 1.81
CA GLU A 21 13.35 14.24 2.59
C GLU A 21 13.72 12.78 2.25
N LYS A 22 14.97 12.59 1.84
CA LYS A 22 15.49 11.27 1.53
C LYS A 22 15.62 10.50 2.86
N ARG A 23 14.67 9.61 3.15
CA ARG A 23 14.77 8.72 4.32
C ARG A 23 16.09 7.97 4.25
N GLY A 24 16.86 8.01 5.35
CA GLY A 24 18.11 7.27 5.47
C GLY A 24 17.89 5.77 5.27
N MET A 25 18.94 5.05 4.89
CA MET A 25 18.90 3.58 4.86
C MET A 25 18.50 3.09 6.24
N GLN A 26 17.36 2.40 6.30
CA GLN A 26 16.91 1.73 7.51
C GLN A 26 17.84 0.55 7.80
N GLU A 27 17.98 0.23 9.08
CA GLU A 27 18.73 -0.93 9.54
C GLU A 27 18.11 -2.21 8.96
N LEU A 28 18.95 -3.18 8.60
CA LEU A 28 18.51 -4.47 8.07
C LEU A 28 17.98 -5.34 9.21
N VAL A 29 16.74 -5.79 9.07
CA VAL A 29 16.07 -6.67 10.05
C VAL A 29 16.04 -8.09 9.50
N TYR A 30 16.71 -9.02 10.19
CA TYR A 30 16.81 -10.42 9.77
C TYR A 30 16.04 -11.40 10.66
N GLN A 31 15.66 -10.98 11.87
CA GLN A 31 15.08 -11.86 12.88
C GLN A 31 13.83 -11.22 13.47
N CYS A 32 12.86 -12.07 13.81
CA CYS A 32 11.70 -11.63 14.58
C CYS A 32 12.11 -11.43 16.04
N ASN A 33 11.60 -10.37 16.68
CA ASN A 33 11.75 -10.21 18.12
C ASN A 33 10.95 -11.29 18.90
N SER A 34 9.86 -11.79 18.32
CA SER A 34 9.11 -12.96 18.79
C SER A 34 8.30 -13.58 17.65
N GLY A 35 8.01 -14.89 17.76
CA GLY A 35 7.17 -15.60 16.79
C GLY A 35 7.87 -15.90 15.47
N PHE A 36 7.08 -15.99 14.41
CA PHE A 36 7.53 -16.29 13.05
C PHE A 36 6.79 -15.39 12.05
N SER A 37 7.46 -14.98 10.97
CA SER A 37 6.88 -14.15 9.91
C SER A 37 7.03 -14.85 8.57
N TYR A 38 5.90 -15.14 7.91
CA TYR A 38 5.87 -15.52 6.50
C TYR A 38 5.85 -14.26 5.64
N THR A 39 6.74 -14.22 4.65
CA THR A 39 6.85 -13.10 3.71
C THR A 39 6.83 -13.63 2.28
N TRP A 40 6.16 -12.91 1.40
CA TRP A 40 6.05 -13.24 -0.02
C TRP A 40 6.49 -12.03 -0.84
N ASP A 41 7.47 -12.24 -1.72
CA ASP A 41 8.07 -11.19 -2.52
C ASP A 41 7.54 -11.27 -3.96
N ASP A 42 7.85 -10.24 -4.74
CA ASP A 42 7.59 -10.13 -6.19
C ASP A 42 6.12 -10.10 -6.65
N GLY A 43 5.17 -10.19 -5.72
CA GLY A 43 3.74 -10.08 -6.00
C GLY A 43 3.29 -8.67 -6.39
N PRO A 44 2.02 -8.48 -6.76
CA PRO A 44 0.97 -9.50 -6.85
C PRO A 44 0.96 -10.17 -8.23
N HIS A 45 0.72 -11.48 -8.23
CA HIS A 45 0.60 -12.29 -9.44
C HIS A 45 -0.31 -13.50 -9.20
N ILE A 46 -0.23 -14.52 -10.05
CA ILE A 46 -1.16 -15.65 -10.14
C ILE A 46 -1.42 -16.42 -8.83
N HIS A 47 -0.48 -16.45 -7.88
CA HIS A 47 -0.62 -17.19 -6.62
C HIS A 47 -1.04 -16.34 -5.42
N HIS A 48 -1.19 -15.02 -5.60
CA HIS A 48 -1.46 -14.09 -4.49
C HIS A 48 -2.75 -14.44 -3.75
N HIS A 49 -3.82 -14.75 -4.51
CA HIS A 49 -5.11 -15.12 -3.94
C HIS A 49 -5.05 -16.44 -3.17
N ASP A 50 -4.39 -17.47 -3.71
CA ASP A 50 -4.28 -18.78 -3.04
C ASP A 50 -3.52 -18.68 -1.72
N ILE A 51 -2.44 -17.88 -1.69
CA ILE A 51 -1.69 -17.61 -0.47
C ILE A 51 -2.56 -16.87 0.56
N ASN A 52 -3.27 -15.82 0.14
CA ASN A 52 -4.21 -15.09 1.00
C ASN A 52 -5.26 -16.03 1.62
N THR A 53 -5.91 -16.86 0.81
CA THR A 53 -6.91 -17.84 1.28
C THR A 53 -6.30 -18.84 2.27
N ALA A 54 -5.14 -19.42 1.96
CA ALA A 54 -4.50 -20.40 2.83
C ALA A 54 -4.19 -19.84 4.24
N PHE A 55 -3.70 -18.60 4.33
CA PHE A 55 -3.46 -17.97 5.64
C PHE A 55 -4.76 -17.63 6.37
N ASN A 56 -5.78 -17.17 5.66
CA ASN A 56 -7.07 -16.86 6.26
C ASN A 56 -7.76 -18.11 6.82
N GLU A 57 -7.76 -19.22 6.08
CA GLU A 57 -8.31 -20.49 6.52
C GLU A 57 -7.56 -21.07 7.73
N ALA A 58 -6.23 -20.89 7.77
CA ALA A 58 -5.40 -21.28 8.91
C ALA A 58 -5.52 -20.32 10.11
N GLY A 59 -6.28 -19.22 10.01
CA GLY A 59 -6.37 -18.17 11.04
C GLY A 59 -5.06 -17.39 11.24
N GLY A 60 -4.12 -17.48 10.29
CA GLY A 60 -2.82 -16.84 10.31
C GLY A 60 -2.80 -15.46 9.66
N LYS A 61 -1.63 -14.80 9.74
CA LYS A 61 -1.31 -13.56 9.03
C LYS A 61 0.03 -13.71 8.32
N THR A 62 0.17 -13.02 7.20
CA THR A 62 1.39 -13.00 6.38
C THR A 62 1.69 -11.58 5.90
N THR A 63 2.89 -11.37 5.39
CA THR A 63 3.31 -10.11 4.75
C THR A 63 3.54 -10.31 3.26
N PHE A 64 3.07 -9.36 2.44
CA PHE A 64 3.34 -9.32 1.01
C PHE A 64 4.19 -8.10 0.67
N TYR A 65 5.39 -8.33 0.15
CA TYR A 65 6.25 -7.31 -0.43
C TYR A 65 5.96 -7.20 -1.93
N LEU A 66 5.27 -6.14 -2.33
CA LEU A 66 4.72 -5.99 -3.66
C LEU A 66 5.57 -5.08 -4.56
N ASN A 67 5.79 -5.50 -5.80
CA ASN A 67 6.28 -4.61 -6.85
C ASN A 67 5.14 -3.77 -7.44
N GLY A 68 5.51 -2.68 -8.12
CA GLY A 68 4.57 -1.90 -8.94
C GLY A 68 4.23 -2.53 -10.28
N ASN A 69 5.21 -3.04 -11.01
CA ASN A 69 5.07 -3.60 -12.35
C ASN A 69 6.23 -4.57 -12.65
N ASN A 70 6.06 -5.82 -12.21
CA ASN A 70 6.99 -6.94 -12.41
C ASN A 70 6.30 -8.06 -13.22
N TYR A 71 5.96 -9.18 -12.58
CA TYR A 71 5.17 -10.27 -13.17
C TYR A 71 3.74 -9.84 -13.53
N GLY A 72 3.24 -8.79 -12.88
CA GLY A 72 2.01 -8.10 -13.20
C GLY A 72 2.08 -6.64 -12.78
N CYS A 73 1.13 -5.84 -13.27
CA CYS A 73 0.96 -4.45 -12.85
C CYS A 73 0.08 -4.40 -11.60
N ILE A 74 0.52 -3.73 -10.54
CA ILE A 74 -0.22 -3.57 -9.28
C ILE A 74 -1.59 -2.89 -9.50
N TYR A 75 -1.77 -2.20 -10.62
CA TYR A 75 -3.00 -1.50 -11.00
C TYR A 75 -3.91 -2.30 -11.95
N SER A 76 -3.56 -3.52 -12.37
CA SER A 76 -4.55 -4.37 -13.06
C SER A 76 -5.68 -4.71 -12.09
N GLU A 77 -6.91 -4.80 -12.59
CA GLU A 77 -8.11 -5.00 -11.77
C GLU A 77 -8.00 -6.20 -10.81
N ASP A 78 -7.54 -7.35 -11.32
CA ASP A 78 -7.33 -8.57 -10.53
C ASP A 78 -6.36 -8.34 -9.37
N ASN A 79 -5.21 -7.72 -9.65
CA ASN A 79 -4.21 -7.40 -8.63
C ASN A 79 -4.73 -6.39 -7.60
N VAL A 80 -5.44 -5.35 -8.03
CA VAL A 80 -6.06 -4.38 -7.11
C VAL A 80 -7.04 -5.08 -6.16
N ASN A 81 -7.84 -6.01 -6.67
CA ASN A 81 -8.78 -6.77 -5.86
C ASN A 81 -8.05 -7.69 -4.87
N ALA A 82 -7.06 -8.46 -5.33
CA ALA A 82 -6.27 -9.35 -4.49
C ALA A 82 -5.53 -8.61 -3.34
N ILE A 83 -4.96 -7.44 -3.63
CA ILE A 83 -4.30 -6.60 -2.61
C ILE A 83 -5.33 -6.07 -1.61
N ARG A 84 -6.48 -5.59 -2.10
CA ARG A 84 -7.55 -5.09 -1.23
C ARG A 84 -8.07 -6.18 -0.30
N GLU A 85 -8.29 -7.39 -0.81
CA GLU A 85 -8.70 -8.55 -0.01
C GLU A 85 -7.65 -8.90 1.04
N SER A 86 -6.36 -8.92 0.67
CA SER A 86 -5.26 -9.19 1.61
C SER A 86 -5.20 -8.15 2.73
N TYR A 87 -5.38 -6.87 2.39
CA TYR A 87 -5.43 -5.78 3.37
C TYR A 87 -6.65 -5.90 4.29
N LEU A 88 -7.84 -6.16 3.75
CA LEU A 88 -9.07 -6.35 4.52
C LEU A 88 -9.02 -7.59 5.43
N ALA A 89 -8.30 -8.62 5.00
CA ALA A 89 -7.98 -9.79 5.80
C ALA A 89 -6.98 -9.50 6.93
N GLY A 90 -6.37 -8.31 6.97
CA GLY A 90 -5.40 -7.90 7.99
C GLY A 90 -3.97 -8.41 7.74
N HIS A 91 -3.65 -8.82 6.51
CA HIS A 91 -2.26 -9.08 6.12
C HIS A 91 -1.49 -7.77 5.95
N GLN A 92 -0.18 -7.81 6.16
CA GLN A 92 0.67 -6.66 5.97
C GLN A 92 1.01 -6.50 4.47
N ILE A 93 0.87 -5.28 3.95
CA ILE A 93 1.29 -4.92 2.59
C ILE A 93 2.52 -4.02 2.70
N ALA A 94 3.59 -4.42 2.03
CA ALA A 94 4.88 -3.75 2.05
C ALA A 94 5.40 -3.48 0.64
N HIS A 95 6.33 -2.53 0.55
CA HIS A 95 6.90 -2.07 -0.72
C HIS A 95 8.09 -2.94 -1.14
N HIS A 96 8.10 -3.40 -2.39
CA HIS A 96 9.20 -4.11 -3.02
C HIS A 96 9.75 -3.38 -4.27
N THR A 97 9.74 -2.05 -4.26
CA THR A 97 10.13 -1.22 -5.41
C THR A 97 9.14 -1.27 -6.57
N TRP A 98 9.40 -0.49 -7.63
CA TRP A 98 8.45 -0.38 -8.75
C TRP A 98 8.59 -1.52 -9.77
N ARG A 99 9.78 -2.06 -10.03
CA ARG A 99 9.99 -3.07 -11.05
C ARG A 99 10.57 -4.32 -10.44
#